data_AF-A0A3A4VLJ2-F1
#
_entry.id   AF-A0A3A4VLJ2-F1
#
_cell.length_a   1.000
_cell.length_b   1.000
_cell.length_c   1.000
_cell.angle_alpha   90.00
_cell.angle_beta   90.00
_cell.angle_gamma   90.00
#
_symmetry.space_group_name_H-M   'P 1'
#
loop_
_entity.id
_entity.type
_entity.pdbx_description
1 polymer ?
#
loop_
_entity_poly.entity_id
_entity_poly.type
_entity_poly.pdbx_seq_one_letter_code
_entity_poly.pdbx_strand_id
1 'polypeptide(L)'
;MSTHNPRRRYDGNSFVLPRHIFEFSHRIIVVAAVSIVSLLLSGLLLYVVYAQTSSREQDANNTGNVSSGTVHLSGSGQAAEVAIPPRKAPMLEVHIANNGLMLLRGARVISTSDNTIRVGMAWGLADFTWTVNKNSGTKFFTSKGEKGTSAEIRVGDIVTVTGMLVESGIEPTIDATFVSE
;
A
#
# COMPACT_ATOMS: atom_id res chain seq x y z
N MET A 1 43.91 -3.06 -69.46
CA MET A 1 42.58 -3.54 -69.89
C MET A 1 42.52 -5.04 -69.60
N SER A 2 41.93 -5.44 -68.47
CA SER A 2 41.50 -6.82 -68.22
C SER A 2 40.56 -6.79 -67.00
N THR A 3 39.29 -7.04 -67.28
CA THR A 3 38.16 -7.01 -66.35
C THR A 3 37.96 -8.40 -65.76
N HIS A 4 38.05 -8.56 -64.44
CA HIS A 4 37.79 -9.84 -63.80
C HIS A 4 37.01 -9.69 -62.48
N ASN A 5 35.69 -9.88 -62.57
CA ASN A 5 34.75 -10.38 -61.55
C ASN A 5 33.39 -10.59 -62.28
N PRO A 6 32.39 -11.40 -61.83
CA PRO A 6 32.33 -12.23 -60.63
C PRO A 6 31.70 -13.62 -60.81
N ARG A 7 31.95 -14.54 -59.86
CA ARG A 7 31.01 -15.62 -59.54
C ARG A 7 30.95 -15.83 -58.03
N ARG A 8 29.98 -15.17 -57.37
CA ARG A 8 29.52 -15.58 -56.04
C ARG A 8 28.67 -16.84 -56.20
N ARG A 9 29.15 -17.96 -55.70
CA ARG A 9 28.31 -19.12 -55.39
C ARG A 9 27.52 -18.79 -54.13
N TYR A 10 26.19 -18.92 -54.22
CA TYR A 10 25.31 -19.06 -53.06
C TYR A 10 25.29 -20.55 -52.72
N ASP A 11 25.95 -20.91 -51.62
CA ASP A 11 25.88 -22.26 -51.07
C ASP A 11 24.69 -22.37 -50.11
N GLY A 12 24.00 -23.51 -50.24
CA GLY A 12 22.67 -23.76 -49.71
C GLY A 12 22.57 -23.80 -48.19
N ASN A 13 21.41 -23.35 -47.73
CA ASN A 13 20.59 -23.88 -46.64
C ASN A 13 21.28 -24.78 -45.61
N SER A 14 21.50 -24.24 -44.41
CA SER A 14 21.26 -24.97 -43.17
C SER A 14 20.54 -24.06 -42.17
N PHE A 15 19.21 -24.07 -42.24
CA PHE A 15 18.35 -23.44 -41.25
C PHE A 15 18.39 -24.29 -39.97
N VAL A 16 19.34 -23.99 -39.09
CA VAL A 16 19.45 -24.63 -37.77
C VAL A 16 18.42 -23.98 -36.85
N LEU A 17 17.31 -24.67 -36.58
CA LEU A 17 16.37 -24.27 -35.54
C LEU A 17 17.01 -24.49 -34.16
N PRO A 18 16.96 -23.51 -33.25
CA PRO A 18 17.38 -23.72 -31.87
C PRO A 18 16.35 -24.63 -31.17
N ARG A 19 16.75 -25.86 -30.84
CA ARG A 19 16.02 -26.69 -29.87
C ARG A 19 16.32 -26.16 -28.46
N HIS A 20 15.57 -25.16 -28.03
CA HIS A 20 15.45 -24.89 -26.59
C HIS A 20 14.51 -25.94 -26.00
N ILE A 21 15.11 -27.04 -25.53
CA ILE A 21 14.46 -27.96 -24.59
C ILE A 21 14.30 -27.17 -23.28
N PHE A 22 13.06 -26.87 -22.91
CA PHE A 22 12.73 -26.30 -21.61
C PHE A 22 12.96 -27.37 -20.54
N GLU A 23 14.14 -27.38 -19.93
CA GLU A 23 14.34 -28.05 -18.65
C GLU A 23 13.65 -27.21 -17.57
N PHE A 24 12.44 -27.62 -17.19
CA PHE A 24 11.76 -27.02 -16.05
C PHE A 24 12.53 -27.33 -14.77
N SER A 25 13.19 -26.29 -14.24
CA SER A 25 13.88 -26.32 -12.95
C SER A 25 12.92 -26.77 -11.85
N HIS A 26 13.27 -27.85 -11.14
CA HIS A 26 12.49 -28.41 -10.02
C HIS A 26 12.10 -27.37 -8.95
N ARG A 27 12.83 -26.25 -8.87
CA ARG A 27 12.54 -25.13 -7.96
C ARG A 27 11.17 -24.48 -8.23
N ILE A 28 10.72 -24.45 -9.48
CA ILE A 28 9.43 -23.85 -9.87
C ILE A 28 8.26 -24.72 -9.38
N ILE A 29 8.42 -26.04 -9.41
CA ILE A 29 7.39 -26.99 -8.96
C ILE A 29 7.21 -26.91 -7.43
N VAL A 30 8.31 -26.76 -6.68
CA VAL A 30 8.25 -26.62 -5.21
C VAL A 30 7.57 -25.32 -4.79
N VAL A 31 7.81 -24.20 -5.48
CA VAL A 31 7.17 -22.90 -5.17
C VAL A 31 5.66 -22.93 -5.44
N ALA A 32 5.22 -23.64 -6.50
CA ALA A 32 3.80 -23.80 -6.79
C ALA A 32 3.06 -24.61 -5.70
N ALA A 33 3.67 -25.67 -5.16
CA ALA A 33 3.05 -26.52 -4.14
C ALA A 33 2.82 -25.80 -2.80
N VAL A 34 3.75 -24.93 -2.39
CA VAL A 34 3.62 -24.14 -1.15
C VAL A 34 2.45 -23.14 -1.24
N SER A 35 2.16 -22.62 -2.43
CA SER A 35 1.11 -21.61 -2.64
C SER A 35 -0.32 -22.15 -2.44
N ILE A 36 -0.55 -23.43 -2.75
CA ILE A 36 -1.88 -24.06 -2.63
C ILE A 36 -2.25 -24.30 -1.15
N VAL A 37 -1.28 -24.68 -0.31
CA VAL A 37 -1.51 -24.94 1.11
C VAL A 37 -1.81 -23.63 1.88
N SER A 38 -1.16 -22.53 1.52
CA SER A 38 -1.40 -21.23 2.16
C SER A 38 -2.79 -20.66 1.88
N LEU A 39 -3.36 -20.91 0.69
CA LEU A 39 -4.71 -20.46 0.34
C LEU A 39 -5.80 -21.22 1.11
N LEU A 40 -5.62 -22.54 1.32
CA LEU A 40 -6.57 -23.33 2.11
C LEU A 40 -6.56 -22.94 3.59
N LEU A 41 -5.38 -22.62 4.15
CA LEU A 41 -5.25 -22.20 5.55
C LEU A 41 -5.86 -20.81 5.81
N SER A 42 -5.68 -19.87 4.89
CA SER A 42 -6.27 -18.52 4.99
C SER A 42 -7.79 -18.54 4.79
N GLY A 43 -8.31 -19.38 3.89
CA GLY A 43 -9.75 -19.59 3.74
C GLY A 43 -10.41 -20.16 5.01
N LEU A 44 -9.75 -21.13 5.67
CA LEU A 44 -10.28 -21.73 6.91
C LEU A 44 -10.31 -20.73 8.07
N LEU A 45 -9.27 -19.88 8.22
CA LEU A 45 -9.22 -18.85 9.27
C LEU A 45 -10.32 -17.80 9.10
N LEU A 46 -10.58 -17.34 7.87
CA LEU A 46 -11.69 -16.42 7.59
C LEU A 46 -13.05 -17.05 7.87
N TYR A 47 -13.22 -18.34 7.56
CA TYR A 47 -14.48 -19.05 7.84
C TYR A 47 -14.75 -19.19 9.34
N VAL A 48 -13.75 -19.54 10.16
CA VAL A 48 -13.92 -19.66 11.62
C VAL A 48 -14.25 -18.31 12.27
N VAL A 49 -13.59 -17.23 11.86
CA VAL A 49 -13.87 -15.88 12.39
C VAL A 49 -15.30 -15.43 12.02
N TYR A 50 -15.75 -15.72 10.80
CA TYR A 50 -17.10 -15.36 10.36
C TYR A 50 -18.21 -16.20 11.03
N ALA A 51 -17.95 -17.48 11.31
CA ALA A 51 -18.90 -18.34 12.00
C ALA A 51 -19.10 -17.96 13.49
N GLN A 52 -18.09 -17.38 14.14
CA GLN A 52 -18.16 -16.95 15.54
C GLN A 52 -18.91 -15.62 15.76
N THR A 53 -18.97 -14.73 14.77
CA THR A 53 -19.75 -13.49 14.88
C THR A 53 -21.25 -13.73 14.74
N SER A 54 -21.67 -14.81 14.07
CA SER A 54 -23.09 -15.13 13.83
C SER A 54 -23.77 -15.87 14.98
N SER A 55 -23.01 -16.36 15.96
CA SER A 55 -23.54 -17.10 17.14
C SER A 55 -23.63 -16.22 18.40
N ARG A 56 -23.42 -14.90 18.27
CA ARG A 56 -23.59 -13.92 19.36
C ARG A 56 -24.75 -12.94 19.15
N GLU A 57 -25.68 -13.27 18.26
CA GLU A 57 -26.94 -12.56 18.04
C GLU A 57 -28.15 -13.51 18.22
N GLN A 58 -28.24 -14.21 19.36
CA GLN A 58 -29.50 -14.80 19.82
C GLN A 58 -29.36 -15.34 21.25
N ASP A 59 -29.20 -14.46 22.23
CA ASP A 59 -29.49 -14.79 23.65
C ASP A 59 -29.70 -13.49 24.44
N ALA A 60 -30.70 -12.72 24.04
CA ALA A 60 -31.31 -11.70 24.87
C ALA A 60 -32.69 -11.39 24.32
N ASN A 61 -33.66 -12.28 24.55
CA ASN A 61 -35.07 -11.92 24.70
C ASN A 61 -35.91 -13.17 25.00
N ASN A 62 -36.10 -13.47 26.29
CA ASN A 62 -37.39 -14.00 26.73
C ASN A 62 -37.69 -13.63 28.20
N THR A 63 -38.42 -12.52 28.32
CA THR A 63 -39.57 -12.25 29.20
C THR A 63 -39.83 -13.09 30.45
N GLY A 64 -40.03 -12.40 31.58
CA GLY A 64 -41.07 -12.75 32.55
C GLY A 64 -40.69 -12.68 34.02
N ASN A 65 -40.80 -11.51 34.66
CA ASN A 65 -41.66 -11.34 35.85
C ASN A 65 -41.67 -9.89 36.34
N VAL A 66 -42.87 -9.34 36.38
CA VAL A 66 -43.22 -8.08 37.04
C VAL A 66 -43.13 -8.28 38.54
N SER A 67 -42.34 -7.46 39.23
CA SER A 67 -42.55 -7.16 40.65
C SER A 67 -42.19 -5.70 40.92
N SER A 68 -43.16 -5.03 41.51
CA SER A 68 -43.20 -3.61 41.85
C SER A 68 -42.02 -3.21 42.74
N GLY A 69 -41.18 -2.31 42.26
CA GLY A 69 -40.12 -1.67 43.03
C GLY A 69 -39.76 -0.33 42.40
N THR A 70 -39.83 0.74 43.18
CA THR A 70 -39.58 2.13 42.80
C THR A 70 -38.19 2.27 42.13
N VAL A 71 -38.16 2.67 40.86
CA VAL A 71 -36.89 2.94 40.14
C VAL A 71 -36.61 4.44 40.15
N HIS A 72 -35.53 4.81 40.82
CA HIS A 72 -34.90 6.12 40.68
C HIS A 72 -34.37 6.25 39.24
N LEU A 73 -34.92 7.18 38.46
CA LEU A 73 -34.36 7.57 37.16
C LEU A 73 -33.11 8.44 37.41
N SER A 74 -31.99 7.79 37.70
CA SER A 74 -30.67 8.41 37.59
C SER A 74 -30.42 8.71 36.11
N GLY A 75 -30.28 9.99 35.78
CA GLY A 75 -29.88 10.41 34.45
C GLY A 75 -28.53 9.82 34.07
N SER A 76 -28.52 8.86 33.14
CA SER A 76 -27.34 8.54 32.37
C SER A 76 -27.36 9.43 31.14
N GLY A 77 -26.51 10.45 31.16
CA GLY A 77 -26.36 11.42 30.09
C GLY A 77 -26.28 10.73 28.73
N GLN A 78 -27.23 11.05 27.87
CA GLN A 78 -26.96 11.14 26.45
C GLN A 78 -25.92 12.25 26.32
N ALA A 79 -24.66 11.87 26.44
CA ALA A 79 -23.56 12.65 25.92
C ALA A 79 -23.93 12.90 24.46
N ALA A 80 -24.30 14.13 24.15
CA ALA A 80 -24.42 14.58 22.78
C ALA A 80 -23.15 14.12 22.08
N GLU A 81 -23.28 13.18 21.15
CA GLU A 81 -22.24 12.88 20.20
C GLU A 81 -22.00 14.19 19.48
N VAL A 82 -20.96 14.90 19.91
CA VAL A 82 -20.54 16.16 19.32
C VAL A 82 -20.31 15.81 17.86
N ALA A 83 -21.21 16.26 16.99
CA ALA A 83 -21.07 16.10 15.56
C ALA A 83 -19.74 16.74 15.18
N ILE A 84 -18.70 15.91 15.05
CA ILE A 84 -17.40 16.35 14.56
C ILE A 84 -17.71 16.81 13.13
N PRO A 85 -17.50 18.09 12.80
CA PRO A 85 -17.75 18.55 11.45
C PRO A 85 -16.94 17.65 10.50
N PRO A 86 -17.51 17.26 9.35
CA PRO A 86 -16.83 16.36 8.43
C PRO A 86 -15.46 16.97 8.09
N ARG A 87 -14.39 16.28 8.50
CA ARG A 87 -13.03 16.74 8.26
C ARG A 87 -12.86 16.86 6.74
N LYS A 88 -12.54 18.06 6.27
CA LYS A 88 -12.34 18.34 4.84
C LYS A 88 -11.34 17.31 4.29
N ALA A 89 -11.74 16.60 3.24
CA ALA A 89 -10.85 15.64 2.59
C ALA A 89 -9.58 16.36 2.09
N PRO A 90 -8.39 15.76 2.27
CA PRO A 90 -7.16 16.38 1.81
C PRO A 90 -7.17 16.49 0.28
N MET A 91 -6.55 17.55 -0.24
CA MET A 91 -6.29 17.65 -1.67
C MET A 91 -5.23 16.61 -2.03
N LEU A 92 -5.54 15.77 -3.02
CA LEU A 92 -4.63 14.75 -3.53
C LEU A 92 -3.93 15.26 -4.78
N GLU A 93 -2.60 15.17 -4.83
CA GLU A 93 -1.81 15.63 -5.96
C GLU A 93 -0.53 14.79 -6.10
N VAL A 94 -0.19 14.44 -7.34
CA VAL A 94 1.10 13.86 -7.71
C VAL A 94 1.60 14.65 -8.91
N HIS A 95 2.79 15.24 -8.78
CA HIS A 95 3.48 15.89 -9.88
C HIS A 95 4.89 15.34 -9.97
N ILE A 96 5.28 14.89 -11.18
CA ILE A 96 6.60 14.38 -11.47
C ILE A 96 7.14 15.20 -12.64
N ALA A 97 8.18 15.98 -12.38
CA ALA A 97 8.88 16.73 -13.40
C ALA A 97 9.75 15.81 -14.25
N ASN A 98 10.12 16.28 -15.45
CA ASN A 98 10.97 15.53 -16.39
C ASN A 98 12.38 15.19 -15.87
N ASN A 99 12.83 15.88 -14.83
CA ASN A 99 14.11 15.63 -14.15
C ASN A 99 13.97 14.69 -12.93
N GLY A 100 12.79 14.15 -12.67
CA GLY A 100 12.50 13.30 -11.52
C GLY A 100 12.17 14.05 -10.23
N LEU A 101 12.16 15.39 -10.22
CA LEU A 101 11.66 16.14 -9.07
C LEU A 101 10.18 15.84 -8.89
N MET A 102 9.79 15.51 -7.66
CA MET A 102 8.45 15.03 -7.35
C MET A 102 7.82 15.82 -6.21
N LEU A 103 6.52 16.09 -6.37
CA LEU A 103 5.61 16.54 -5.32
C LEU A 103 4.50 15.50 -5.14
N LEU A 104 4.33 15.02 -3.92
CA LEU A 104 3.25 14.12 -3.50
C LEU A 104 2.48 14.80 -2.38
N ARG A 105 1.18 15.05 -2.55
CA ARG A 105 0.36 15.75 -1.56
C ARG A 105 -0.86 14.94 -1.19
N GLY A 106 -1.15 14.87 0.11
CA GLY A 106 -2.34 14.20 0.62
C GLY A 106 -2.18 12.69 0.80
N ALA A 107 -0.95 12.17 0.77
CA ALA A 107 -0.69 10.76 0.99
C ALA A 107 -0.80 10.41 2.48
N ARG A 108 -1.47 9.31 2.81
CA ARG A 108 -1.59 8.82 4.18
C ARG A 108 -0.39 7.97 4.55
N VAL A 109 0.19 8.18 5.72
CA VAL A 109 1.25 7.31 6.26
C VAL A 109 0.69 5.94 6.61
N ILE A 110 1.23 4.89 6.00
CA ILE A 110 0.88 3.48 6.22
C ILE A 110 1.80 2.89 7.29
N SER A 111 3.10 3.13 7.17
CA SER A 111 4.11 2.66 8.12
C SER A 111 5.29 3.60 8.17
N THR A 112 5.98 3.58 9.31
CA THR A 112 7.23 4.32 9.52
C THR A 112 8.31 3.35 10.01
N SER A 113 9.53 3.57 9.55
CA SER A 113 10.76 2.99 10.08
C SER A 113 11.80 4.11 10.23
N ASP A 114 13.01 3.80 10.65
CA ASP A 114 14.06 4.80 10.88
C ASP A 114 14.33 5.63 9.61
N ASN A 115 14.56 4.96 8.49
CA ASN A 115 14.95 5.60 7.24
C ASN A 115 13.85 5.64 6.18
N THR A 116 12.67 5.09 6.47
CA THR A 116 11.61 4.98 5.45
C THR A 116 10.25 5.37 6.02
N ILE A 117 9.44 6.04 5.22
CA ILE A 117 8.00 6.21 5.45
C ILE A 117 7.31 5.58 4.24
N ARG A 118 6.42 4.61 4.48
CA ARG A 118 5.56 4.09 3.42
C ARG A 118 4.25 4.85 3.46
N VAL A 119 3.83 5.42 2.34
CA VAL A 119 2.62 6.24 2.24
C VAL A 119 1.71 5.71 1.16
N GLY A 120 0.40 5.87 1.36
CA GLY A 120 -0.65 5.43 0.44
C GLY A 120 -1.52 6.60 0.02
N MET A 121 -1.99 6.57 -1.22
CA MET A 121 -2.95 7.52 -1.77
C MET A 121 -4.02 6.76 -2.53
N ALA A 122 -5.28 7.07 -2.27
CA ALA A 122 -6.41 6.46 -2.94
C ALA A 122 -7.17 7.51 -3.77
N TRP A 123 -7.31 7.27 -5.07
CA TRP A 123 -8.16 8.03 -5.99
C TRP A 123 -9.32 7.16 -6.46
N GLY A 124 -10.43 7.22 -5.75
CA GLY A 124 -11.57 6.34 -6.01
C GLY A 124 -11.21 4.88 -5.71
N LEU A 125 -11.14 4.05 -6.75
CA LEU A 125 -10.73 2.63 -6.64
C LEU A 125 -9.24 2.41 -6.94
N ALA A 126 -8.50 3.46 -7.31
CA ALA A 126 -7.09 3.35 -7.63
C ALA A 126 -6.25 3.65 -6.39
N ASP A 127 -5.44 2.68 -5.97
CA ASP A 127 -4.52 2.80 -4.85
C ASP A 127 -3.07 2.93 -5.34
N PHE A 128 -2.36 3.91 -4.79
CA PHE A 128 -0.96 4.18 -5.06
C PHE A 128 -0.18 4.10 -3.77
N THR A 129 0.83 3.23 -3.73
CA THR A 129 1.75 3.13 -2.59
C THR A 129 3.11 3.66 -3.00
N TRP A 130 3.71 4.47 -2.12
CA TRP A 130 5.01 5.08 -2.32
C TRP A 130 5.92 4.79 -1.13
N THR A 131 7.19 4.61 -1.43
CA THR A 131 8.24 4.55 -0.44
C THR A 131 8.93 5.91 -0.36
N VAL A 132 9.10 6.45 0.84
CA VAL A 132 9.75 7.74 1.09
C VAL A 132 11.01 7.48 1.90
N ASN A 133 12.17 7.65 1.28
CA ASN A 133 13.45 7.55 1.96
C ASN A 133 13.75 8.86 2.70
N LYS A 134 14.07 8.73 3.97
CA LYS A 134 14.55 9.81 4.83
C LYS A 134 16.05 9.68 5.02
N ASN A 135 16.75 10.80 5.04
CA ASN A 135 18.15 10.87 5.42
C ASN A 135 18.38 12.07 6.37
N SER A 136 19.62 12.28 6.80
CA SER A 136 19.98 13.38 7.70
C SER A 136 19.73 14.77 7.11
N GLY A 137 19.57 14.89 5.79
CA GLY A 137 19.22 16.12 5.09
C GLY A 137 17.72 16.35 4.90
N THR A 138 16.87 15.36 5.16
CA THR A 138 15.41 15.50 5.04
C THR A 138 14.88 16.47 6.10
N LYS A 139 14.11 17.48 5.67
CA LYS A 139 13.50 18.49 6.54
C LYS A 139 12.05 18.14 6.82
N PHE A 140 11.66 18.22 8.09
CA PHE A 140 10.30 17.91 8.54
C PHE A 140 9.58 19.17 8.99
N PHE A 141 8.28 19.24 8.69
CA PHE A 141 7.41 20.32 9.12
C PHE A 141 6.10 19.78 9.70
N THR A 142 5.59 20.46 10.71
CA THR A 142 4.25 20.19 11.25
C THR A 142 3.18 20.73 10.31
N SER A 143 1.92 20.36 10.55
CA SER A 143 0.75 20.90 9.83
C SER A 143 0.60 22.43 9.92
N LYS A 144 1.32 23.09 10.84
CA LYS A 144 1.39 24.56 10.97
C LYS A 144 2.56 25.19 10.20
N GLY A 145 3.38 24.38 9.54
CA GLY A 145 4.61 24.81 8.87
C GLY A 145 5.79 25.06 9.82
N GLU A 146 5.68 24.68 11.09
CA GLU A 146 6.78 24.79 12.05
C GLU A 146 7.80 23.67 11.82
N LYS A 147 9.07 23.92 12.13
CA LYS A 147 10.11 22.90 12.00
C LYS A 147 9.82 21.74 12.96
N GLY A 148 9.71 20.54 12.39
CA GLY A 148 9.46 19.30 13.13
C GLY A 148 10.60 18.29 13.02
N THR A 149 10.30 17.06 13.40
CA THR A 149 11.20 15.91 13.35
C THR A 149 10.54 14.69 12.71
N SER A 150 11.33 13.71 12.28
CA SER A 150 10.80 12.47 11.70
C SER A 150 9.96 11.64 12.69
N ALA A 151 10.18 11.83 14.00
CA ALA A 151 9.43 11.17 15.08
C ALA A 151 8.01 11.73 15.27
N GLU A 152 7.74 12.93 14.75
CA GLU A 152 6.41 13.53 14.78
C GLU A 152 5.49 12.95 13.71
N ILE A 153 6.04 12.38 12.63
CA ILE A 153 5.26 11.72 11.58
C ILE A 153 4.81 10.34 12.07
N ARG A 154 3.50 10.13 12.11
CA ARG A 154 2.86 8.93 12.64
C ARG A 154 2.02 8.23 11.57
N VAL A 155 1.78 6.94 11.79
CA VAL A 155 0.85 6.16 10.98
C VAL A 155 -0.54 6.79 11.06
N GLY A 156 -1.16 6.98 9.90
CA GLY A 156 -2.46 7.64 9.76
C GLY A 156 -2.38 9.13 9.42
N ASP A 157 -1.22 9.78 9.60
CA ASP A 157 -1.04 11.19 9.22
C ASP A 157 -1.19 11.36 7.72
N ILE A 158 -1.66 12.53 7.31
CA ILE A 158 -1.66 12.93 5.91
C ILE A 158 -0.41 13.77 5.70
N VAL A 159 0.36 13.49 4.65
CA VAL A 159 1.63 14.18 4.41
C VAL A 159 1.72 14.75 3.00
N THR A 160 2.55 15.78 2.90
CA THR A 160 3.11 16.29 1.65
C THR A 160 4.59 15.97 1.61
N VAL A 161 5.06 15.39 0.52
CA VAL A 161 6.46 14.99 0.31
C VAL A 161 6.99 15.68 -0.94
N THR A 162 8.19 16.24 -0.84
CA THR A 162 8.94 16.75 -1.99
C THR A 162 10.32 16.13 -2.00
N GLY A 163 10.78 15.67 -3.16
CA GLY A 163 12.05 14.99 -3.29
C GLY A 163 12.33 14.55 -4.71
N MET A 164 13.32 13.67 -4.86
CA MET A 164 13.65 13.09 -6.15
C MET A 164 13.07 11.68 -6.25
N LEU A 165 12.37 11.40 -7.34
CA LEU A 165 12.01 10.05 -7.70
C LEU A 165 13.29 9.28 -8.03
N VAL A 166 13.48 8.14 -7.38
CA VAL A 166 14.63 7.26 -7.59
C VAL A 166 14.16 5.89 -8.05
N GLU A 167 14.93 5.28 -8.93
CA GLU A 167 14.64 3.92 -9.40
C GLU A 167 14.95 2.94 -8.27
N SER A 168 13.91 2.32 -7.70
CA SER A 168 14.11 1.26 -6.71
C SER A 168 12.90 0.34 -6.64
N GLY A 169 13.15 -0.96 -6.63
CA GLY A 169 12.17 -1.96 -6.19
C GLY A 169 10.87 -2.02 -7.00
N ILE A 170 9.79 -2.37 -6.30
CA ILE A 170 8.45 -2.62 -6.88
C ILE A 170 7.53 -1.40 -6.70
N GLU A 171 7.78 -0.59 -5.68
CA GLU A 171 7.06 0.65 -5.40
C GLU A 171 7.91 1.86 -5.82
N PRO A 172 7.32 2.92 -6.38
CA PRO A 172 8.06 4.13 -6.65
C PRO A 172 8.59 4.75 -5.35
N THR A 173 9.85 5.17 -5.38
CA THR A 173 10.55 5.68 -4.19
C THR A 173 10.99 7.12 -4.35
N ILE A 174 10.81 7.89 -3.29
CA ILE A 174 11.16 9.31 -3.23
C ILE A 174 12.29 9.47 -2.22
N ASP A 175 13.44 9.97 -2.66
CA ASP A 175 14.46 10.50 -1.76
C ASP A 175 14.03 11.89 -1.28
N ALA A 176 13.54 11.96 -0.04
CA ALA A 176 12.84 13.13 0.46
C ALA A 176 13.79 14.28 0.82
N THR A 177 13.48 15.45 0.25
CA THR A 177 14.04 16.74 0.70
C THR A 177 13.17 17.35 1.78
N PHE A 178 11.85 17.26 1.63
CA PHE A 178 10.86 17.80 2.56
C PHE A 178 9.73 16.82 2.82
N VAL A 179 9.30 16.76 4.07
CA VAL A 179 8.08 16.06 4.50
C VAL A 179 7.31 16.99 5.42
N SER A 180 6.04 17.25 5.15
CA SER A 180 5.16 17.99 6.04
C SER A 180 3.89 17.20 6.34
N GLU A 181 3.38 17.32 7.56
CA GLU A 181 2.00 16.92 7.92
C GLU A 181 0.94 17.87 7.30
#